data_AF-A0A3A6QU32-F1
#
_entry.id   AF-A0A3A6QU32-F1
#
_cell.length_a   1.000
_cell.length_b   1.000
_cell.length_c   1.000
_cell.angle_alpha   90.00
_cell.angle_beta   90.00
_cell.angle_gamma   90.00
#
_symmetry.space_group_name_H-M   'P 1'
#
loop_
_entity.id
_entity.type
_entity.pdbx_description
1 polymer ?
#
loop_
_entity_poly.entity_id
_entity_poly.type
_entity_poly.pdbx_seq_one_letter_code
_entity_poly.pdbx_strand_id
1 'polypeptide(L)'
;MCNGKVIFVSQREAETIHPEPGVAMISITDPGKPLAELGSWELIYRDSFFDGGYSEDAIHIHKDEFRMRYCSYIDSEQAEKLKNFISQLISSGVNKIYVHCYFGRSRSGAVAKYLVDQFGFESNKPIESPNMTVYKLLCNPVRFEPLIQQYEQAAKAPKEEKQPTISQKFVDLLMVALGLKK
;
A
#
# COMPACT_ATOMS: atom_id res chain seq x y z
N MET A 1 0.08 -13.35 -25.92
CA MET A 1 -0.92 -12.59 -25.13
C MET A 1 -1.65 -13.59 -24.26
N CYS A 2 -1.69 -13.38 -22.94
CA CYS A 2 -2.34 -14.28 -22.01
C CYS A 2 -3.85 -14.00 -22.06
N ASN A 3 -4.66 -14.94 -22.56
CA ASN A 3 -6.11 -14.74 -22.68
C ASN A 3 -6.80 -15.14 -21.36
N GLY A 4 -6.58 -14.33 -20.32
CA GLY A 4 -7.12 -14.57 -18.96
C GLY A 4 -8.38 -13.74 -18.66
N LYS A 5 -9.14 -14.13 -17.64
CA LYS A 5 -10.30 -13.41 -17.11
C LYS A 5 -10.09 -13.02 -15.66
N VAL A 6 -10.33 -11.75 -15.35
CA VAL A 6 -10.40 -11.26 -13.97
C VAL A 6 -11.85 -10.92 -13.62
N ILE A 7 -12.34 -11.55 -12.54
CA ILE A 7 -13.68 -11.34 -12.04
C ILE A 7 -13.57 -10.62 -10.70
N PHE A 8 -13.89 -9.32 -10.68
CA PHE A 8 -13.85 -8.54 -9.45
C PHE A 8 -15.24 -8.24 -8.91
N VAL A 9 -15.46 -8.58 -7.65
CA VAL A 9 -16.78 -8.65 -6.99
C VAL A 9 -16.73 -8.14 -5.56
N SER A 10 -17.89 -7.86 -4.97
CA SER A 10 -18.00 -7.55 -3.55
C SER A 10 -17.71 -8.76 -2.68
N GLN A 11 -17.44 -8.54 -1.38
CA GLN A 11 -17.22 -9.64 -0.44
C GLN A 11 -18.45 -10.53 -0.36
N ARG A 12 -19.65 -9.92 -0.28
CA ARG A 12 -20.92 -10.64 -0.25
C ARG A 12 -21.10 -11.57 -1.45
N GLU A 13 -20.70 -11.12 -2.65
CA GLU A 13 -20.73 -11.96 -3.84
C GLU A 13 -19.65 -13.04 -3.79
N ALA A 14 -18.43 -12.71 -3.34
CA ALA A 14 -17.34 -13.67 -3.25
C ALA A 14 -17.65 -14.86 -2.33
N GLU A 15 -18.36 -14.61 -1.24
CA GLU A 15 -18.79 -15.63 -0.26
C GLU A 15 -19.84 -16.60 -0.83
N THR A 16 -20.48 -16.29 -1.97
CA THR A 16 -21.41 -17.21 -2.65
C THR A 16 -20.77 -17.99 -3.79
N ILE A 17 -19.51 -17.70 -4.14
CA ILE A 17 -18.80 -18.35 -5.25
C ILE A 17 -18.24 -19.68 -4.79
N HIS A 18 -18.57 -20.73 -5.55
CA HIS A 18 -18.00 -22.05 -5.35
C HIS A 18 -16.59 -22.11 -5.97
N PRO A 19 -15.57 -22.60 -5.25
CA PRO A 19 -14.24 -22.80 -5.81
C PRO A 19 -14.26 -23.73 -7.04
N GLU A 20 -13.42 -23.41 -8.03
CA GLU A 20 -13.22 -24.21 -9.23
C GLU A 20 -11.74 -24.64 -9.32
N PRO A 21 -11.42 -25.89 -9.72
CA PRO A 21 -10.02 -26.32 -9.89
C PRO A 21 -9.25 -25.42 -10.84
N GLY A 22 -8.01 -25.06 -10.47
CA GLY A 22 -7.15 -24.19 -11.28
C GLY A 22 -7.57 -22.72 -11.35
N VAL A 23 -8.59 -22.30 -10.58
CA VAL A 23 -9.05 -20.91 -10.49
C VAL A 23 -8.59 -20.33 -9.15
N ALA A 24 -8.11 -19.08 -9.17
CA ALA A 24 -7.59 -18.42 -7.99
C ALA A 24 -8.56 -17.40 -7.38
N MET A 25 -8.38 -17.13 -6.08
CA MET A 25 -9.09 -16.11 -5.33
C MET A 25 -8.11 -15.18 -4.61
N ILE A 26 -8.29 -13.87 -4.79
CA ILE A 26 -7.59 -12.82 -4.05
C ILE A 26 -8.60 -12.12 -3.14
N SER A 27 -8.41 -12.27 -1.83
CA SER A 27 -9.29 -11.79 -0.78
C SER A 27 -8.64 -10.61 -0.07
N ILE A 28 -9.22 -9.41 -0.21
CA ILE A 28 -8.73 -8.20 0.47
C ILE A 28 -9.84 -7.71 1.41
N THR A 29 -9.57 -7.68 2.71
CA THR A 29 -10.53 -7.21 3.73
C THR A 29 -10.03 -5.98 4.47
N ASP A 30 -10.91 -5.33 5.23
CA ASP A 30 -10.50 -4.27 6.16
C ASP A 30 -9.83 -4.88 7.40
N PRO A 31 -8.80 -4.23 7.96
CA PRO A 31 -8.17 -4.64 9.22
C PRO A 31 -9.18 -4.73 10.37
N GLY A 32 -9.04 -5.76 11.20
CA GLY A 32 -9.89 -5.98 12.37
C GLY A 32 -11.30 -6.47 12.07
N LYS A 33 -11.67 -6.71 10.80
CA LYS A 33 -12.89 -7.42 10.42
C LYS A 33 -12.64 -8.94 10.37
N PRO A 34 -13.69 -9.76 10.57
CA PRO A 34 -13.60 -11.19 10.29
C PRO A 34 -13.11 -11.45 8.86
N LEU A 35 -12.43 -12.59 8.67
CA LEU A 35 -12.09 -13.07 7.34
C LEU A 35 -13.36 -13.33 6.54
N ALA A 36 -13.30 -13.09 5.22
CA ALA A 36 -14.39 -13.46 4.33
C ALA A 36 -14.59 -14.98 4.35
N GLU A 37 -15.86 -15.39 4.48
CA GLU A 37 -16.31 -16.79 4.52
C GLU A 37 -16.31 -17.39 3.12
N LEU A 38 -15.11 -17.72 2.64
CA LEU A 38 -14.90 -18.30 1.31
C LEU A 38 -14.84 -19.82 1.42
N GLY A 39 -15.27 -20.51 0.36
CA GLY A 39 -15.11 -21.96 0.23
C GLY A 39 -13.64 -22.42 0.20
N SER A 40 -13.42 -23.73 0.04
CA SER A 40 -12.09 -24.35 -0.01
C SER A 40 -11.33 -24.08 -1.31
N TRP A 41 -10.86 -22.85 -1.52
CA TRP A 41 -10.03 -22.47 -2.65
C TRP A 41 -8.62 -23.07 -2.55
N GLU A 42 -8.17 -23.79 -3.57
CA GLU A 42 -6.79 -24.33 -3.66
C GLU A 42 -5.75 -23.22 -3.82
N LEU A 43 -6.09 -22.18 -4.59
CA LEU A 43 -5.21 -21.06 -4.92
C LEU A 43 -5.80 -19.78 -4.33
N ILE A 44 -5.43 -19.46 -3.09
CA ILE A 44 -5.97 -18.30 -2.37
C ILE A 44 -4.88 -17.40 -1.79
N TYR A 45 -5.03 -16.09 -1.98
CA TYR A 45 -4.27 -15.06 -1.29
C TYR A 45 -5.22 -14.26 -0.39
N ARG A 46 -4.80 -14.01 0.85
CA ARG A 46 -5.56 -13.20 1.82
C ARG A 46 -4.67 -12.09 2.35
N ASP A 47 -5.20 -10.88 2.33
CA ASP A 47 -4.52 -9.71 2.86
C ASP A 47 -5.52 -8.71 3.45
N SER A 48 -5.03 -7.80 4.27
CA SER A 48 -5.86 -6.87 5.02
C SER A 48 -5.25 -5.49 5.08
N PHE A 49 -5.93 -4.52 4.49
CA PHE A 49 -5.57 -3.09 4.53
C PHE A 49 -6.79 -2.25 4.14
N PHE A 50 -6.89 -1.03 4.69
CA PHE A 50 -8.02 -0.13 4.43
C PHE A 50 -8.07 0.30 2.96
N ASP A 51 -9.28 0.62 2.51
CA ASP A 51 -9.54 1.21 1.19
C ASP A 51 -9.16 2.70 1.15
N GLY A 52 -7.90 2.97 1.44
CA GLY A 52 -7.31 4.29 1.43
C GLY A 52 -6.18 4.39 0.41
N GLY A 53 -5.77 5.61 0.13
CA GLY A 53 -4.63 5.87 -0.74
C GLY A 53 -3.76 7.01 -0.20
N TYR A 54 -2.56 7.08 -0.72
CA TYR A 54 -1.60 8.15 -0.44
C TYR A 54 -0.83 8.53 -1.70
N SER A 55 -0.22 9.69 -1.65
CA SER A 55 0.58 10.27 -2.73
C SER A 55 1.93 10.73 -2.21
N GLU A 56 2.82 11.09 -3.13
CA GLU A 56 4.05 11.78 -2.83
C GLU A 56 3.81 13.05 -1.98
N ASP A 57 2.74 13.81 -2.25
CA ASP A 57 2.34 14.97 -1.44
C ASP A 57 2.00 14.60 0.00
N ALA A 58 1.27 13.50 0.23
CA ALA A 58 0.98 13.02 1.57
C ALA A 58 2.27 12.68 2.33
N ILE A 59 3.25 12.09 1.65
CA ILE A 59 4.56 11.79 2.23
C ILE A 59 5.33 13.09 2.55
N HIS A 60 5.28 14.09 1.68
CA HIS A 60 5.89 15.40 1.93
C HIS A 60 5.26 16.15 3.11
N ILE A 61 3.93 16.06 3.26
CA ILE A 61 3.16 16.70 4.34
C ILE A 61 3.48 16.04 5.68
N HIS A 62 3.49 14.70 5.72
CA HIS A 62 3.59 13.94 6.98
C HIS A 62 5.01 13.50 7.34
N LYS A 63 5.96 13.53 6.40
CA LYS A 63 7.39 13.29 6.61
C LYS A 63 7.64 11.99 7.41
N ASP A 64 8.35 12.08 8.53
CA ASP A 64 8.70 10.96 9.41
C ASP A 64 7.50 10.39 10.18
N GLU A 65 6.37 11.10 10.26
CA GLU A 65 5.11 10.58 10.82
C GLU A 65 4.32 9.75 9.80
N PHE A 66 4.72 9.71 8.53
CA PHE A 66 3.96 9.09 7.45
C PHE A 66 3.60 7.63 7.75
N ARG A 67 4.58 6.80 8.14
CA ARG A 67 4.32 5.38 8.42
C ARG A 67 3.30 5.19 9.53
N MET A 68 3.37 6.00 10.58
CA MET A 68 2.41 5.92 11.68
C MET A 68 0.99 6.27 11.23
N ARG A 69 0.85 7.32 10.40
CA ARG A 69 -0.46 7.79 9.91
C ARG A 69 -1.11 6.87 8.89
N TYR A 70 -0.31 6.17 8.09
CA TYR A 70 -0.77 5.33 6.97
C TYR A 70 -0.51 3.82 7.21
N CYS A 71 -0.19 3.41 8.44
CA CYS A 71 0.22 2.04 8.79
C CYS A 71 -0.81 0.94 8.47
N SER A 72 -2.07 1.32 8.26
CA SER A 72 -3.17 0.39 7.97
C SER A 72 -3.59 0.42 6.49
N TYR A 73 -2.88 1.15 5.65
CA TYR A 73 -3.08 1.17 4.20
C TYR A 73 -2.06 0.21 3.58
N ILE A 74 -2.24 -0.15 2.31
CA ILE A 74 -1.29 -1.04 1.62
C ILE A 74 0.13 -0.46 1.69
N ASP A 75 1.09 -1.29 2.07
CA ASP A 75 2.52 -0.96 2.04
C ASP A 75 3.27 -1.71 0.93
N SER A 76 4.57 -1.45 0.86
CA SER A 76 5.47 -2.02 -0.14
C SER A 76 5.63 -3.53 0.00
N GLU A 77 5.61 -4.06 1.23
CA GLU A 77 5.75 -5.49 1.52
C GLU A 77 4.49 -6.25 1.11
N GLN A 78 3.31 -5.74 1.46
CA GLN A 78 2.02 -6.27 1.03
C GLN A 78 1.90 -6.25 -0.50
N ALA A 79 2.28 -5.14 -1.13
CA ALA A 79 2.26 -5.02 -2.59
C ALA A 79 3.20 -6.01 -3.27
N GLU A 80 4.39 -6.24 -2.72
CA GLU A 80 5.34 -7.23 -3.24
C GLU A 80 4.79 -8.66 -3.12
N LYS A 81 4.23 -9.02 -1.95
CA LYS A 81 3.59 -10.34 -1.75
C LYS A 81 2.45 -10.59 -2.74
N LEU A 82 1.55 -9.62 -2.90
CA LEU A 82 0.43 -9.72 -3.83
C LEU A 82 0.91 -9.79 -5.30
N LYS A 83 1.88 -8.97 -5.68
CA LYS A 83 2.48 -8.99 -7.03
C LYS A 83 3.15 -10.35 -7.32
N ASN A 84 3.87 -10.90 -6.36
CA ASN A 84 4.55 -12.19 -6.48
C ASN A 84 3.53 -13.32 -6.60
N PHE A 85 2.47 -13.32 -5.78
CA PHE A 85 1.39 -14.29 -5.90
C PHE A 85 0.74 -14.26 -7.29
N ILE A 86 0.36 -13.07 -7.78
CA ILE A 86 -0.20 -12.91 -9.14
C ILE A 86 0.76 -13.45 -10.21
N SER A 87 2.05 -13.11 -10.10
CA SER A 87 3.06 -13.54 -11.07
C SER A 87 3.24 -15.07 -11.07
N GLN A 88 3.17 -15.71 -9.90
CA GLN A 88 3.22 -17.16 -9.76
C GLN A 88 2.00 -17.84 -10.35
N LEU A 89 0.79 -17.32 -10.11
CA LEU A 89 -0.45 -17.83 -10.71
C LEU A 89 -0.35 -17.84 -12.23
N ILE A 90 0.03 -16.70 -12.82
CA ILE A 90 0.11 -16.54 -14.28
C ILE A 90 1.19 -17.44 -14.87
N SER A 91 2.36 -17.54 -14.22
CA SER A 91 3.44 -18.43 -14.65
C SER A 91 3.06 -19.91 -14.58
N SER A 92 2.12 -20.25 -13.69
CA SER A 92 1.57 -21.61 -13.55
C SER A 92 0.40 -21.90 -14.49
N GLY A 93 0.05 -20.95 -15.38
CA GLY A 93 -1.02 -21.12 -16.37
C GLY A 93 -2.43 -20.80 -15.87
N VAL A 94 -2.58 -20.22 -14.68
CA VAL A 94 -3.88 -19.78 -14.17
C VAL A 94 -4.39 -18.62 -15.03
N ASN A 95 -5.57 -18.81 -15.61
CA ASN A 95 -6.18 -17.85 -16.54
C ASN A 95 -7.53 -17.31 -16.05
N LYS A 96 -7.99 -17.69 -14.85
CA LYS A 96 -9.20 -17.13 -14.23
C LYS A 96 -8.89 -16.79 -12.79
N ILE A 97 -9.07 -15.52 -12.43
CA ILE A 97 -8.78 -15.00 -11.10
C ILE A 97 -9.99 -14.21 -10.59
N TYR A 98 -10.52 -14.64 -9.45
CA TYR A 98 -11.47 -13.85 -8.68
C TYR A 98 -10.71 -12.90 -7.76
N VAL A 99 -11.20 -11.67 -7.65
CA VAL A 99 -10.66 -10.68 -6.72
C VAL A 99 -11.83 -10.03 -5.99
N HIS A 100 -11.82 -10.02 -4.67
CA HIS A 100 -12.83 -9.28 -3.93
C HIS A 100 -12.22 -8.27 -2.95
N CYS A 101 -13.00 -7.22 -2.73
CA CYS A 101 -12.89 -6.36 -1.57
C CYS A 101 -14.29 -6.16 -1.00
N TYR A 102 -14.49 -5.24 -0.05
CA TYR A 102 -15.81 -5.06 0.56
C TYR A 102 -16.92 -4.78 -0.47
N PHE A 103 -16.75 -3.76 -1.32
CA PHE A 103 -17.75 -3.36 -2.34
C PHE A 103 -17.45 -3.85 -3.77
N GLY A 104 -16.30 -4.47 -4.01
CA GLY A 104 -15.97 -4.96 -5.36
C GLY A 104 -15.75 -3.86 -6.39
N ARG A 105 -15.15 -2.74 -5.97
CA ARG A 105 -14.97 -1.52 -6.77
C ARG A 105 -13.56 -0.95 -6.70
N SER A 106 -13.07 -0.60 -5.51
CA SER A 106 -11.83 0.16 -5.34
C SER A 106 -10.58 -0.71 -5.25
N ARG A 107 -10.32 -1.39 -4.13
CA ARG A 107 -9.17 -2.31 -3.99
C ARG A 107 -9.16 -3.44 -5.02
N SER A 108 -10.27 -4.17 -5.18
CA SER A 108 -10.33 -5.25 -6.16
C SER A 108 -10.30 -4.75 -7.61
N GLY A 109 -10.87 -3.57 -7.87
CA GLY A 109 -10.75 -2.91 -9.18
C GLY A 109 -9.31 -2.52 -9.50
N ALA A 110 -8.49 -2.15 -8.51
CA ALA A 110 -7.07 -1.87 -8.71
C ALA A 110 -6.27 -3.11 -9.12
N VAL A 111 -6.53 -4.26 -8.49
CA VAL A 111 -5.93 -5.55 -8.87
C VAL A 111 -6.40 -5.96 -10.27
N ALA A 112 -7.69 -5.81 -10.57
CA ALA A 112 -8.23 -6.07 -11.90
C ALA A 112 -7.57 -5.19 -12.96
N LYS A 113 -7.41 -3.89 -12.68
CA LYS A 113 -6.68 -2.96 -13.56
C LYS A 113 -5.25 -3.41 -13.80
N TYR A 114 -4.54 -3.82 -12.75
CA TYR A 114 -3.18 -4.33 -12.86
C TYR A 114 -3.12 -5.58 -13.77
N LEU A 115 -4.04 -6.53 -13.60
CA LEU A 115 -4.12 -7.74 -14.43
C LEU A 115 -4.42 -7.42 -15.91
N VAL A 116 -5.35 -6.50 -16.16
CA VAL A 116 -5.69 -6.03 -17.52
C VAL A 116 -4.47 -5.36 -18.15
N ASP A 117 -3.89 -4.36 -17.47
CA ASP A 117 -2.84 -3.52 -18.04
C ASP A 117 -1.50 -4.25 -18.23
N GLN A 118 -1.14 -5.17 -17.31
CA GLN A 118 0.16 -5.84 -17.34
C GLN A 118 0.14 -7.19 -18.07
N PHE A 119 -0.99 -7.89 -18.07
CA PHE A 119 -1.07 -9.27 -18.56
C PHE A 119 -2.14 -9.48 -19.64
N GLY A 120 -2.95 -8.47 -19.96
CA GLY A 120 -3.96 -8.54 -21.01
C GLY A 120 -5.20 -9.34 -20.61
N PHE A 121 -5.50 -9.46 -19.31
CA PHE A 121 -6.73 -10.10 -18.84
C PHE A 121 -7.96 -9.30 -19.29
N GLU A 122 -9.08 -10.00 -19.48
CA GLU A 122 -10.41 -9.41 -19.69
C GLU A 122 -11.14 -9.26 -18.35
N SER A 123 -11.65 -8.07 -18.05
CA SER A 123 -12.44 -7.81 -16.85
C SER A 123 -13.93 -8.13 -17.05
N ASN A 124 -14.59 -8.71 -16.05
CA ASN A 124 -16.03 -9.01 -16.10
C ASN A 124 -16.95 -7.79 -16.23
N LYS A 125 -16.46 -6.60 -15.86
CA LYS A 125 -17.19 -5.33 -15.90
C LYS A 125 -16.20 -4.15 -16.00
N PRO A 126 -16.64 -2.94 -16.40
CA PRO A 126 -15.78 -1.76 -16.45
C PRO A 126 -15.11 -1.43 -15.10
N ILE A 127 -13.86 -0.98 -15.15
CA ILE A 127 -13.09 -0.60 -13.96
C ILE A 127 -13.20 0.92 -13.76
N GLU A 128 -14.23 1.34 -13.01
CA GLU A 128 -14.61 2.76 -12.89
C GLU A 128 -13.80 3.55 -11.85
N SER A 129 -13.47 2.93 -10.72
CA SER A 129 -12.86 3.66 -9.58
C SER A 129 -11.83 2.82 -8.84
N PRO A 130 -10.74 2.40 -9.52
CA PRO A 130 -9.70 1.60 -8.90
C PRO A 130 -8.93 2.40 -7.84
N ASN A 131 -8.54 1.76 -6.74
CA ASN A 131 -7.60 2.35 -5.79
C ASN A 131 -6.23 2.57 -6.47
N MET A 132 -5.92 3.82 -6.78
CA MET A 132 -4.71 4.13 -7.54
C MET A 132 -3.42 3.93 -6.75
N THR A 133 -3.47 3.89 -5.41
CA THR A 133 -2.29 3.56 -4.59
C THR A 133 -1.94 2.09 -4.72
N VAL A 134 -2.93 1.20 -4.56
CA VAL A 134 -2.79 -0.24 -4.79
C VAL A 134 -2.28 -0.52 -6.20
N TYR A 135 -2.89 0.08 -7.23
CA TYR A 135 -2.46 -0.10 -8.61
C TYR A 135 -1.00 0.32 -8.84
N LYS A 136 -0.61 1.52 -8.37
CA LYS A 136 0.77 2.03 -8.51
C LYS A 136 1.79 1.12 -7.82
N LEU A 137 1.45 0.58 -6.65
CA LEU A 137 2.33 -0.32 -5.91
C LEU A 137 2.42 -1.72 -6.54
N LEU A 138 1.34 -2.24 -7.13
CA LEU A 138 1.44 -3.47 -7.92
C LEU A 138 2.36 -3.31 -9.14
N CYS A 139 2.32 -2.14 -9.80
CA CYS A 139 3.28 -1.82 -10.86
C CYS A 139 4.71 -1.76 -10.33
N ASN A 140 4.94 -1.03 -9.23
CA ASN A 140 6.24 -0.89 -8.58
C ASN A 140 6.10 -0.90 -7.04
N PRO A 141 6.36 -2.05 -6.37
CA PRO A 141 6.15 -2.17 -4.92
C PRO A 141 6.97 -1.19 -4.10
N VAL A 142 8.16 -0.80 -4.57
CA VAL A 142 9.05 0.13 -3.86
C VAL A 142 8.84 1.59 -4.26
N ARG A 143 7.77 1.92 -5.00
CA ARG A 143 7.56 3.26 -5.58
C ARG A 143 7.76 4.41 -4.58
N PHE A 144 7.22 4.26 -3.37
CA PHE A 144 7.21 5.32 -2.36
C PHE A 144 8.33 5.18 -1.33
N GLU A 145 8.99 4.02 -1.24
CA GLU A 145 9.97 3.74 -0.19
C GLU A 145 11.18 4.69 -0.19
N PRO A 146 11.80 5.03 -1.32
CA PRO A 146 12.91 5.96 -1.31
C PRO A 146 12.54 7.31 -0.67
N LEU A 147 11.34 7.83 -0.94
CA LEU A 147 10.88 9.10 -0.40
C LEU A 147 10.54 9.00 1.10
N ILE A 148 9.90 7.92 1.52
CA ILE A 148 9.60 7.67 2.94
C ILE A 148 10.91 7.58 3.74
N GLN A 149 11.86 6.77 3.26
CA GLN A 149 13.16 6.57 3.92
C GLN A 149 14.00 7.85 3.96
N GLN A 150 13.92 8.70 2.94
CA GLN A 150 14.58 10.01 2.95
C GLN A 150 14.14 10.86 4.15
N TYR A 151 12.83 10.92 4.44
CA TYR A 151 12.32 11.68 5.59
C TYR A 151 12.67 11.03 6.93
N GLU A 152 12.59 9.70 7.03
CA GLU A 152 12.97 8.98 8.24
C GLU A 152 14.46 9.16 8.58
N GLN A 153 15.34 9.15 7.58
CA GLN A 153 16.77 9.39 7.76
C GLN A 153 17.04 10.84 8.17
N ALA A 154 16.36 11.81 7.54
CA ALA A 154 16.49 13.21 7.90
C ALA A 154 16.05 13.50 9.35
N ALA A 155 15.02 12.80 9.85
CA ALA A 155 14.57 12.92 11.23
C ALA A 155 15.54 12.30 12.26
N LYS A 156 16.31 11.29 11.85
CA LYS A 156 17.34 10.63 12.67
C LYS A 156 18.69 11.35 12.66
N ALA A 157 18.91 12.26 11.70
CA ALA A 157 20.16 13.02 11.62
C ALA A 157 20.35 13.85 12.91
N PRO A 158 21.58 13.93 13.46
CA PRO A 158 21.86 14.80 14.59
C PRO A 158 21.40 16.21 14.24
N LYS A 159 20.53 16.80 15.06
CA LYS A 159 20.30 18.23 14.98
C LYS A 159 21.66 18.87 15.26
N GLU A 160 22.23 19.58 14.29
CA GLU A 160 23.39 20.43 14.57
C GLU A 160 23.02 21.30 15.76
N GLU A 161 23.64 21.04 16.92
CA GLU A 161 23.66 22.02 17.99
C GLU A 161 24.31 23.24 17.37
N LYS A 162 23.49 24.26 17.05
CA LYS A 162 24.01 25.54 16.61
C LYS A 162 24.96 26.00 17.70
N GLN A 163 26.27 25.92 17.45
CA GLN A 163 27.23 26.54 18.34
C GLN A 163 26.82 28.01 18.47
N PRO A 164 26.74 28.55 19.70
CA PRO A 164 26.32 29.93 19.89
C PRO A 164 27.25 30.81 19.06
N THR A 165 26.64 31.67 18.25
CA THR A 165 27.36 32.65 17.44
C THR A 165 28.24 33.51 18.35
N ILE A 166 29.30 34.10 17.80
CA ILE A 166 30.19 35.00 18.56
C ILE A 166 29.38 36.08 19.28
N SER A 167 28.37 36.66 18.63
CA SER A 167 27.45 37.63 19.22
C SER A 167 26.70 37.07 20.43
N GLN A 168 26.15 35.85 20.33
CA GLN A 168 25.46 35.20 21.45
C GLN A 168 26.42 34.90 22.61
N LYS A 169 27.67 34.52 22.34
CA LYS A 169 28.70 34.34 23.37
C LYS A 169 29.03 35.66 24.08
N PHE A 170 29.12 36.77 23.35
CA PHE A 170 29.35 38.09 23.93
C PHE A 170 28.18 38.57 24.79
N VAL A 171 26.94 38.40 24.30
CA VAL A 171 25.73 38.74 25.07
C VAL A 171 25.65 37.90 26.34
N ASP A 172 25.90 36.59 26.25
CA ASP A 172 25.92 35.73 27.44
C ASP A 172 27.01 36.12 28.44
N LEU A 173 28.21 36.46 27.97
CA LEU A 173 29.29 36.94 28.83
C LEU A 173 28.93 38.27 29.53
N LEU A 174 28.27 39.18 28.80
CA LEU A 174 27.81 40.46 29.36
C LEU A 174 26.72 40.24 30.42
N MET A 175 25.78 39.32 30.17
CA MET A 175 24.71 38.99 31.11
C MET A 175 25.24 38.33 32.38
N VAL A 176 26.28 37.51 32.29
CA VAL A 176 26.98 36.95 33.46
C VAL A 176 27.73 38.04 34.23
N ALA A 177 28.46 38.92 33.53
CA ALA A 177 29.19 40.02 34.17
C ALA A 177 28.27 41.03 34.88
N LEU A 178 27.04 41.20 34.39
CA LEU A 178 26.01 42.04 34.98
C LEU A 178 25.18 41.33 36.07
N GLY A 179 25.46 40.04 36.35
CA GLY A 179 24.71 39.24 37.34
C GLY A 179 23.27 38.91 36.94
N LEU A 180 22.92 39.12 35.66
CA LEU A 180 21.59 38.87 35.09
C LEU A 180 21.41 37.41 34.64
N LYS A 181 22.50 36.65 34.60
CA LYS A 181 22.55 35.21 34.30
C LYS A 181 23.58 34.57 35.24
N LYS A 182 23.24 33.43 35.86
CA LYS A 182 24.18 32.66 36.69
C LYS A 182 25.01 31.71 35.84
#